data_AF-A0A835I2E0-F1
#
_entry.id   AF-A0A835I2E0-F1
#
_cell.length_a   1.000
_cell.length_b   1.000
_cell.length_c   1.000
_cell.angle_alpha   90.00
_cell.angle_beta   90.00
_cell.angle_gamma   90.00
#
_symmetry.space_group_name_H-M   'P 1'
#
loop_
_entity.id
_entity.type
_entity.pdbx_description
1 polymer ?
#
loop_
_entity_poly.entity_id
_entity_poly.type
_entity_poly.pdbx_seq_one_letter_code
_entity_poly.pdbx_strand_id
1 'polypeptide(L)' 'MKKVTALLVMLFLLSIQVQTIEPAVTDCYDACSTGCVQRDTRLMQRCDRKCAIKCEPSALVEEVGRG' A
#
# COMPACT_ATOMS: atom_id res chain seq x y z
N MET A 1 -20.05 -40.58 0.45
CA MET A 1 -20.26 -39.31 -0.28
C MET A 1 -20.52 -38.12 0.63
N LYS A 2 -21.51 -38.15 1.54
CA LYS A 2 -21.89 -37.05 2.45
C LYS A 2 -20.71 -36.41 3.22
N LYS A 3 -19.81 -37.23 3.77
CA LYS A 3 -18.62 -36.78 4.52
C LYS A 3 -17.57 -36.10 3.62
N VAL A 4 -17.45 -36.56 2.38
CA VAL A 4 -16.52 -35.98 1.38
C VAL A 4 -17.04 -34.62 0.93
N THR A 5 -18.35 -34.52 0.67
CA THR A 5 -19.00 -33.25 0.33
C THR A 5 -18.85 -32.21 1.44
N ALA A 6 -19.06 -32.60 2.70
CA ALA A 6 -18.89 -31.70 3.85
C ALA A 6 -17.44 -31.18 3.96
N LEU A 7 -16.45 -32.04 3.69
CA LEU A 7 -15.03 -31.69 3.75
C LEU A 7 -14.63 -30.73 2.62
N LEU A 8 -15.17 -30.92 1.42
CA LEU A 8 -14.98 -30.01 0.28
C LEU A 8 -15.60 -28.64 0.53
N VAL A 9 -16.82 -28.59 1.10
CA VAL A 9 -17.48 -27.33 1.46
C VAL A 9 -16.70 -26.58 2.53
N MET A 10 -16.19 -27.27 3.55
CA MET A 10 -15.35 -26.63 4.58
C MET A 10 -14.07 -26.04 4.00
N LEU A 11 -13.38 -26.74 3.10
CA LEU A 11 -12.19 -26.21 2.42
C LEU A 11 -12.50 -24.97 1.59
N PHE A 12 -13.63 -24.95 0.90
CA PHE A 12 -14.05 -23.81 0.09
C PHE A 12 -14.35 -22.58 0.97
N LEU A 13 -15.02 -22.77 2.11
CA LEU A 13 -15.30 -21.70 3.07
C LEU A 13 -14.03 -21.08 3.67
N LEU A 14 -12.97 -21.87 3.86
CA LEU A 14 -11.67 -21.36 4.32
C LEU A 14 -10.97 -20.51 3.25
N SER A 15 -11.11 -20.89 1.97
CA SER A 15 -10.51 -20.13 0.86
C SER A 15 -11.16 -18.78 0.60
N ILE A 16 -12.40 -18.56 1.02
CA ILE A 16 -13.13 -17.29 0.84
C ILE A 16 -12.63 -16.21 1.81
N GLN A 17 -11.93 -16.58 2.90
CA GLN A 17 -11.43 -15.64 3.91
C GLN A 17 -10.15 -14.90 3.53
N VAL A 18 -9.72 -14.97 2.26
CA VAL A 18 -8.71 -14.03 1.74
C VAL A 18 -9.33 -12.65 1.60
N GLN A 19 -9.45 -11.96 2.74
CA GLN A 19 -9.55 -10.51 2.71
C GLN A 19 -8.31 -10.04 1.97
N THR A 20 -8.52 -9.45 0.79
CA THR A 20 -7.53 -8.62 0.14
C THR A 20 -7.26 -7.48 1.10
N ILE A 21 -6.25 -7.65 1.96
CA ILE A 21 -5.62 -6.57 2.68
C ILE A 21 -5.06 -5.69 1.56
N GLU A 22 -5.77 -4.62 1.21
CA GLU A 22 -5.15 -3.54 0.46
C GLU A 22 -3.87 -3.19 1.22
N PRO A 23 -2.68 -3.25 0.59
CA PRO A 23 -1.46 -2.90 1.29
C PRO A 23 -1.68 -1.49 1.81
N ALA A 24 -1.85 -1.39 3.12
CA ALA A 24 -1.97 -0.11 3.77
C ALA A 24 -0.76 0.71 3.31
N VAL A 25 -1.00 2.00 3.11
CA VAL A 25 -0.09 3.10 2.78
C VAL A 25 1.37 2.99 3.27
N THR A 26 1.63 2.13 4.25
CA THR A 26 2.92 1.65 4.75
C THR A 26 3.91 1.09 3.72
N ASP A 27 3.51 0.68 2.51
CA ASP A 27 4.48 0.09 1.55
C ASP A 27 4.96 1.05 0.45
N CYS A 28 4.15 2.05 0.08
CA CYS A 28 4.53 2.92 -1.05
C CYS A 28 5.67 3.88 -0.68
N TYR A 29 5.55 4.59 0.45
CA TYR A 29 6.52 5.60 0.82
C TYR A 29 7.87 4.99 1.16
N ASP A 30 7.88 3.89 1.93
CA ASP A 30 9.11 3.18 2.28
C ASP A 30 9.77 2.55 1.04
N ALA A 31 9.00 1.91 0.15
CA ALA A 31 9.56 1.41 -1.10
C ALA A 31 10.14 2.54 -1.97
N CYS A 32 9.51 3.71 -2.00
CA CYS A 32 10.01 4.87 -2.75
C CYS A 32 11.28 5.48 -2.10
N SER A 33 11.29 5.65 -0.78
CA SER A 33 12.38 6.32 -0.05
C SER A 33 13.67 5.49 -0.03
N THR A 34 13.59 4.16 -0.19
CA THR A 34 14.79 3.31 -0.37
C THR A 34 15.67 3.77 -1.53
N GLY A 35 15.08 4.35 -2.59
CA GLY A 35 15.80 4.91 -3.74
C GLY A 35 16.40 6.30 -3.51
N CYS A 36 16.09 6.95 -2.38
CA CYS A 36 16.51 8.31 -2.08
C CYS A 36 17.87 8.39 -1.35
N VAL A 37 18.47 7.26 -0.97
CA VAL A 37 19.74 7.20 -0.23
C VAL A 37 20.89 7.72 -1.10
N GLN A 38 21.38 8.92 -0.82
CA GLN A 38 22.55 9.50 -1.47
C GLN A 38 23.24 10.56 -0.58
N ARG A 39 24.46 10.97 -0.94
CA ARG A 39 25.31 11.86 -0.11
C ARG A 39 24.83 13.31 -0.01
N ASP A 40 24.18 13.83 -1.04
CA ASP A 40 23.78 15.23 -1.16
C ASP A 40 22.43 15.52 -0.47
N THR A 41 22.43 15.91 0.79
CA THR A 41 21.18 16.00 1.62
C THR A 41 20.02 16.74 0.94
N ARG A 42 20.32 17.75 0.11
CA ARG A 42 19.33 18.49 -0.69
C ARG A 42 18.61 17.64 -1.76
N LEU A 43 19.32 16.71 -2.40
CA LEU A 43 18.75 15.79 -3.39
C LEU A 43 17.94 14.68 -2.71
N MET A 44 18.39 14.20 -1.55
CA MET A 44 17.64 13.28 -0.70
C MET A 44 16.27 13.87 -0.34
N GLN A 45 16.24 15.08 0.22
CA GLN A 45 15.00 15.79 0.56
C GLN A 45 14.06 16.02 -0.65
N ARG A 46 14.62 16.28 -1.83
CA ARG A 46 13.81 16.40 -3.06
C ARG A 46 13.21 15.06 -3.48
N CYS A 47 13.94 13.97 -3.29
CA CYS A 47 13.46 12.62 -3.56
C CYS A 47 12.34 12.24 -2.58
N ASP A 48 12.52 12.50 -1.28
CA ASP A 48 11.51 12.26 -0.25
C ASP A 48 10.20 13.02 -0.51
N ARG A 49 10.31 14.29 -0.96
CA ARG A 49 9.12 15.08 -1.36
C ARG A 49 8.39 14.45 -2.54
N LYS A 50 9.10 13.86 -3.50
CA LYS A 50 8.46 13.15 -4.63
C LYS A 50 7.77 11.86 -4.17
N CYS A 51 8.35 11.15 -3.20
CA CYS A 51 7.73 9.97 -2.61
C CYS A 51 6.43 10.32 -1.89
N ALA A 52 6.40 11.42 -1.14
CA ALA A 52 5.18 11.93 -0.51
C ALA A 52 4.08 12.21 -1.53
N ILE A 53 4.38 12.94 -2.61
CA ILE A 53 3.42 13.26 -3.68
C ILE A 53 2.91 11.99 -4.38
N LYS A 54 3.79 11.03 -4.62
CA LYS A 54 3.47 9.80 -5.36
C LYS A 54 2.63 8.83 -4.54
N CYS A 55 2.87 8.76 -3.23
CA CYS A 55 2.23 7.79 -2.34
C CYS A 55 1.02 8.36 -1.61
N GLU A 56 0.91 9.69 -1.46
CA GLU A 56 -0.27 10.37 -0.92
C GLU A 56 -0.67 11.56 -1.82
N PRO A 57 -1.24 11.30 -3.01
CA PRO A 57 -1.66 12.37 -3.92
C PRO A 57 -2.73 13.28 -3.31
N SER A 58 -3.55 12.74 -2.41
CA SER A 58 -4.69 13.41 -1.77
C SER A 58 -4.28 14.50 -0.77
N ALA A 59 -3.12 14.41 -0.13
CA ALA A 59 -2.62 15.43 0.80
C ALA A 59 -2.29 16.77 0.10
N LEU A 60 -2.14 16.76 -1.23
CA LEU A 60 -1.97 17.98 -2.05
C LEU A 60 -3.29 18.54 -2.59
N VAL A 61 -4.38 17.75 -2.56
CA VAL A 61 -5.68 18.16 -3.09
C VAL A 61 -6.49 18.95 -2.05
N GLU A 62 -6.32 18.67 -0.74
CA GLU A 62 -6.93 19.47 0.32
C GLU A 62 -6.41 20.92 0.39
N GLU A 63 -5.16 21.18 -0.03
CA GLU A 63 -4.58 22.53 -0.07
C GLU A 63 -4.98 23.33 -1.33
N VAL A 64 -5.53 22.68 -2.37
CA VAL A 64 -6.01 23.37 -3.60
C VAL A 64 -7.52 23.60 -3.56
N GLY A 65 -8.26 22.93 -2.66
CA GLY A 65 -9.69 23.10 -2.45
C GLY A 65 -10.09 24.13 -1.37
N ARG A 66 -9.13 24.87 -0.81
CA ARG A 66 -9.34 25.98 0.13
C ARG A 66 -8.56 27.22 -0.33
N GLY A 67 -8.86 27.66 -1.55
CA GLY A 67 -8.48 28.95 -2.11
C GLY A 67 -9.68 29.61 -2.77
#